data_AF-A0AAV6Q4P6-F1
#
_entry.id   AF-A0AAV6Q4P6-F1
#
_cell.length_a   1.000
_cell.length_b   1.000
_cell.length_c   1.000
_cell.angle_alpha   90.00
_cell.angle_beta   90.00
_cell.angle_gamma   90.00
#
_symmetry.space_group_name_H-M   'P 1'
#
loop_
_entity.id
_entity.type
_entity.pdbx_description
1 polymer ?
#
loop_
_entity_poly.entity_id
_entity_poly.type
_entity_poly.pdbx_seq_one_letter_code
_entity_poly.pdbx_strand_id
1 'polypeptide(L)'
;MTSFPLNNFRAQLRRLSEKADVSSIVEEFQRRFRDFAAIEKDITLFSSPFSVNPDDAPDHLQLELIELQCDTECRSRHLQLPLVNFYRQLDEGRFQEI
;
A
#
# COMPACT_ATOMS: atom_id res chain seq x y z
N MET A 1 -22.43 22.59 -9.37
CA MET A 1 -21.17 22.00 -8.88
C MET A 1 -21.49 21.26 -7.59
N THR A 2 -21.63 19.94 -7.68
CA THR A 2 -22.08 19.04 -6.62
C THR A 2 -21.01 18.89 -5.55
N SER A 3 -21.33 19.22 -4.30
CA SER A 3 -20.44 18.96 -3.17
C SER A 3 -20.24 17.45 -3.00
N PHE A 4 -19.00 17.04 -2.78
CA PHE A 4 -18.65 15.65 -2.45
C PHE A 4 -19.50 15.17 -1.24
N PRO A 5 -19.89 13.88 -1.19
CA PRO A 5 -20.87 13.36 -0.23
C PRO A 5 -20.28 13.13 1.18
N LEU A 6 -19.41 14.03 1.66
CA LEU A 6 -18.82 13.95 3.00
C LEU A 6 -19.90 14.07 4.10
N ASN A 7 -20.96 14.84 3.83
CA ASN A 7 -22.10 14.98 4.74
C ASN A 7 -22.90 13.68 4.86
N ASN A 8 -22.98 12.89 3.78
CA ASN A 8 -23.63 11.59 3.81
C ASN A 8 -22.79 10.58 4.59
N PHE A 9 -21.47 10.58 4.39
CA PHE A 9 -20.56 9.70 5.12
C PHE A 9 -20.54 10.00 6.62
N ARG A 10 -20.49 11.28 7.02
CA ARG A 10 -20.55 11.69 8.43
C ARG A 10 -21.88 11.35 9.10
N ALA A 11 -22.99 11.53 8.39
CA ALA A 11 -24.31 11.15 8.89
C ALA A 11 -24.45 9.62 9.01
N GLN A 12 -23.91 8.85 8.04
CA GLN A 12 -23.83 7.39 8.13
C GLN A 12 -22.94 6.93 9.28
N LEU A 13 -21.76 7.52 9.46
CA LEU A 13 -20.85 7.20 10.57
C LEU A 13 -21.48 7.48 11.93
N ARG A 14 -22.22 8.59 12.07
CA ARG A 14 -22.95 8.91 13.31
C ARG A 14 -24.05 7.89 13.61
N ARG A 15 -24.80 7.46 12.59
CA ARG A 15 -25.85 6.42 12.73
C ARG A 15 -25.30 5.03 13.03
N LEU A 16 -24.11 4.70 12.53
CA LEU A 16 -23.39 3.47 12.90
C LEU A 16 -22.90 3.57 14.35
N SER A 17 -22.33 4.71 14.75
CA SER A 17 -21.82 4.94 16.12
C SER A 17 -22.91 4.91 17.21
N GLU A 18 -24.12 5.40 16.93
CA GLU A 18 -25.25 5.33 17.89
C GLU A 18 -25.88 3.94 18.04
N LYS A 19 -25.61 3.02 17.11
CA LYS A 19 -26.33 1.74 17.00
C LYS A 19 -25.45 0.50 17.05
N ALA A 20 -24.13 0.64 16.93
CA ALA A 20 -23.23 -0.48 16.74
C ALA A 20 -22.45 -0.80 18.00
N ASP A 21 -22.62 -2.04 18.46
CA ASP A 21 -21.64 -2.74 19.27
C ASP A 21 -20.29 -2.71 18.54
N VAL A 22 -19.19 -2.47 19.26
CA VAL A 22 -17.83 -2.40 18.68
C VAL A 22 -17.55 -3.64 17.84
N SER A 23 -18.08 -4.80 18.25
CA SER A 23 -17.99 -6.06 17.50
C SER A 23 -18.60 -5.95 16.09
N SER A 24 -19.78 -5.34 15.95
CA SER A 24 -20.46 -5.19 14.66
C SER A 24 -19.70 -4.24 13.72
N ILE A 25 -19.07 -3.19 14.26
CA ILE A 25 -18.21 -2.30 13.47
C ILE A 25 -16.98 -3.05 12.96
N VAL A 26 -16.34 -3.85 13.83
CA VAL A 26 -15.16 -4.64 13.46
C VAL A 26 -15.49 -5.66 12.38
N GLU A 27 -16.62 -6.37 12.51
CA GLU A 27 -17.09 -7.32 11.48
C GLU A 27 -17.37 -6.65 10.14
N GLU A 28 -18.06 -5.50 10.13
CA GLU A 28 -18.30 -4.75 8.90
C GLU A 28 -17.00 -4.19 8.29
N PHE A 29 -16.03 -3.80 9.12
CA PHE A 29 -14.70 -3.40 8.66
C PHE A 29 -13.98 -4.58 7.98
N GLN A 30 -13.84 -5.71 8.68
CA GLN A 30 -13.20 -6.91 8.13
C GLN A 30 -13.90 -7.41 6.86
N ARG A 31 -15.23 -7.31 6.79
CA ARG A 31 -15.98 -7.67 5.59
C ARG A 31 -15.66 -6.75 4.42
N ARG A 32 -15.58 -5.44 4.63
CA ARG A 32 -15.28 -4.46 3.56
C ARG A 32 -13.83 -4.48 3.11
N PHE A 33 -12.92 -4.83 4.02
CA PHE A 33 -11.48 -4.93 3.75
C PHE A 33 -11.00 -6.37 3.58
N ARG A 34 -11.92 -7.33 3.39
CA ARG A 34 -11.55 -8.74 3.20
C ARG A 34 -10.64 -8.91 1.98
N ASP A 35 -10.94 -8.17 0.92
CA ASP A 35 -10.16 -8.19 -0.32
C ASP A 35 -8.83 -7.44 -0.17
N PHE A 36 -8.68 -6.62 0.88
CA PHE A 36 -7.45 -5.90 1.17
C PHE A 36 -6.31 -6.86 1.53
N ALA A 37 -6.64 -8.01 2.14
CA ALA A 37 -5.67 -9.07 2.41
C ALA A 37 -5.07 -9.67 1.14
N ALA A 38 -5.79 -9.63 0.01
CA ALA A 38 -5.28 -10.13 -1.26
C ALA A 38 -4.23 -9.18 -1.89
N ILE A 39 -4.36 -7.87 -1.65
CA ILE A 39 -3.47 -6.83 -2.20
C ILE A 39 -2.42 -6.35 -1.19
N GLU A 40 -2.50 -6.78 0.07
CA GLU A 40 -1.59 -6.36 1.14
C GLU A 40 -0.14 -6.68 0.79
N LYS A 41 0.11 -7.83 0.17
CA LYS A 41 1.45 -8.24 -0.29
C LYS A 41 1.99 -7.27 -1.35
N ASP A 42 1.18 -6.93 -2.34
CA ASP A 42 1.55 -5.99 -3.40
C ASP A 42 1.81 -4.60 -2.82
N ILE A 43 0.95 -4.14 -1.91
CA ILE A 43 1.16 -2.85 -1.22
C ILE A 43 2.46 -2.87 -0.42
N THR A 44 2.76 -3.98 0.26
CA THR A 44 3.98 -4.12 1.07
C THR A 44 5.23 -4.12 0.20
N LEU A 45 5.17 -4.77 -0.96
CA LEU A 45 6.25 -4.80 -1.95
C LEU A 45 6.69 -3.37 -2.32
N PHE A 46 5.75 -2.49 -2.65
CA PHE A 46 6.08 -1.12 -3.08
C PHE A 46 6.26 -0.14 -1.94
N SER A 47 5.64 -0.36 -0.78
CA SER A 47 5.77 0.54 0.37
C SER A 47 7.01 0.27 1.23
N SER A 48 7.55 -0.94 1.16
CA SER A 48 8.72 -1.37 1.92
C SER A 48 9.59 -2.36 1.12
N PRO A 49 10.05 -1.99 -0.09
CA PRO A 49 10.77 -2.89 -0.99
C PRO A 49 12.05 -3.48 -0.37
N PHE A 50 12.68 -2.78 0.58
CA PHE A 50 13.91 -3.24 1.26
C PHE A 50 13.69 -4.21 2.43
N SER A 51 12.43 -4.47 2.80
CA SER A 51 12.05 -5.36 3.91
C SER A 51 11.32 -6.61 3.44
N VAL A 52 10.98 -6.67 2.15
CA VAL A 52 10.25 -7.79 1.53
C VAL A 52 11.23 -8.90 1.19
N ASN A 53 10.86 -10.15 1.48
CA ASN A 53 11.60 -11.30 1.01
C ASN A 53 11.37 -11.48 -0.51
N PRO A 54 12.42 -11.52 -1.35
CA PRO A 54 12.25 -11.70 -2.79
C PRO A 54 11.48 -12.96 -3.18
N ASP A 55 11.59 -14.04 -2.41
CA ASP A 55 10.86 -15.29 -2.69
C ASP A 55 9.33 -15.13 -2.56
N ASP A 56 8.87 -14.11 -1.82
CA ASP A 56 7.44 -13.82 -1.63
C ASP A 56 6.89 -12.85 -2.70
N ALA A 57 7.75 -12.30 -3.57
CA ALA A 57 7.37 -11.40 -4.66
C ALA A 57 6.96 -12.18 -5.93
N PRO A 58 6.13 -11.58 -6.81
CA PRO A 58 5.81 -12.17 -8.11
C PRO A 58 7.07 -12.48 -8.94
N ASP A 59 7.11 -13.63 -9.62
CA ASP A 59 8.29 -14.12 -10.35
C ASP A 59 8.94 -13.09 -11.29
N HIS A 60 8.12 -12.28 -11.97
CA HIS A 60 8.59 -11.23 -12.90
C HIS A 60 9.30 -10.06 -12.21
N LEU A 61 9.08 -9.87 -10.91
CA LEU A 61 9.69 -8.79 -10.11
C LEU A 61 10.88 -9.24 -9.27
N GLN A 62 11.09 -10.55 -9.09
CA GLN A 62 12.08 -11.06 -8.13
C GLN A 62 13.50 -10.57 -8.45
N LEU A 63 13.91 -10.59 -9.72
CA LEU A 63 15.25 -10.16 -10.12
C LEU A 63 15.46 -8.65 -9.95
N GLU A 64 14.50 -7.84 -10.38
CA GLU A 64 14.55 -6.38 -10.22
C GLU A 64 14.54 -6.00 -8.73
N LEU A 65 13.76 -6.71 -7.90
CA LEU A 65 13.69 -6.47 -6.47
C LEU A 65 15.02 -6.82 -5.80
N ILE A 66 15.65 -7.94 -6.16
CA ILE A 66 16.98 -8.30 -5.65
C ILE A 66 18.01 -7.24 -6.04
N GLU A 67 18.01 -6.81 -7.30
CA GLU A 67 18.90 -5.74 -7.76
C GLU A 67 18.69 -4.45 -6.97
N LEU A 68 17.43 -4.05 -6.78
CA LEU A 68 17.05 -2.88 -6.03
C LEU A 68 17.53 -2.96 -4.57
N GLN A 69 17.35 -4.11 -3.92
CA GLN A 69 17.74 -4.34 -2.53
C GLN A 69 19.27 -4.39 -2.34
N CYS A 70 20.01 -4.82 -3.36
CA CYS A 70 21.47 -4.80 -3.36
C CYS A 70 22.06 -3.39 -3.56
N ASP A 71 21.29 -2.46 -4.13
CA ASP A 71 21.73 -1.09 -4.37
C ASP A 71 21.63 -0.23 -3.10
N THR A 72 22.80 0.00 -2.47
CA THR A 72 22.91 0.80 -1.24
C THR A 72 22.55 2.27 -1.43
N GLU A 73 22.72 2.82 -2.63
CA GLU A 73 22.32 4.19 -2.95
C GLU A 73 20.79 4.27 -3.07
N CYS A 74 20.16 3.32 -3.76
CA CYS A 74 18.70 3.21 -3.79
C CYS A 74 18.11 3.07 -2.39
N ARG A 75 18.71 2.25 -1.53
CA ARG A 75 18.29 2.12 -0.12
C ARG A 75 18.39 3.43 0.64
N SER A 76 19.49 4.15 0.47
CA SER A 76 19.70 5.46 1.09
C SER A 76 18.65 6.47 0.63
N ARG A 77 18.39 6.55 -0.68
CA ARG A 77 17.37 7.43 -1.27
C ARG A 77 15.97 7.10 -0.77
N HIS A 78 15.61 5.83 -0.66
CA HIS A 78 14.31 5.39 -0.13
C HIS A 78 14.09 5.86 1.32
N LEU A 79 15.14 5.92 2.15
CA LEU A 79 15.03 6.40 3.54
C LEU A 79 14.93 7.93 3.64
N GLN A 80 15.48 8.66 2.66
CA GLN A 80 15.57 10.12 2.69
C GLN A 80 14.41 10.81 1.94
N LEU A 81 13.84 10.14 0.95
CA LEU A 81 12.84 10.72 0.06
C LEU A 81 11.43 10.20 0.40
N PRO A 82 10.39 11.02 0.21
CA PRO A 82 9.03 10.51 0.11
C PRO A 82 8.94 9.44 -0.99
N LEU A 83 8.16 8.39 -0.74
CA LEU A 83 8.06 7.21 -1.61
C LEU A 83 7.83 7.56 -3.10
N VAL A 84 6.92 8.49 -3.37
CA VAL A 84 6.62 8.99 -4.73
C VAL A 84 7.85 9.60 -5.42
N ASN A 85 8.71 10.29 -4.66
CA ASN A 85 9.91 10.92 -5.23
C ASN A 85 11.02 9.89 -5.45
N PHE A 86 11.10 8.85 -4.62
CA PHE A 86 12.01 7.73 -4.81
C PHE A 86 11.73 7.01 -6.14
N TYR A 87 10.50 6.57 -6.37
CA TYR A 87 10.12 5.87 -7.61
C TYR A 87 10.27 6.74 -8.86
N ARG A 88 10.00 8.05 -8.77
CA ARG A 88 10.22 8.98 -9.90
C ARG A 88 11.69 9.11 -10.30
N GLN A 89 12.61 8.80 -9.39
CA GLN A 89 14.06 8.88 -9.64
C GLN A 89 14.69 7.49 -9.85
N LEU A 90 13.88 6.44 -9.93
CA LEU A 90 14.34 5.12 -10.30
C LEU A 90 14.75 5.12 -11.78
N ASP A 91 15.73 4.31 -12.12
CA ASP A 91 16.17 4.17 -13.51
C ASP A 91 15.16 3.27 -14.25
N GLU A 92 14.29 3.88 -15.06
CA GLU A 92 13.25 3.19 -15.85
C GLU A 92 13.84 2.13 -16.80
N GLY A 93 15.11 2.25 -17.21
CA GLY A 93 15.76 1.25 -18.06
C GLY A 93 16.20 0.02 -17.28
N ARG A 94 16.48 0.18 -15.99
CA ARG A 94 17.00 -0.84 -15.08
C ARG A 94 15.90 -1.55 -14.28
N PHE A 95 14.83 -0.83 -13.96
CA PHE A 95 13.69 -1.29 -13.18
C PHE A 95 12.42 -1.02 -13.98
N GLN A 96 12.09 -1.93 -14.91
CA GLN A 96 10.99 -1.71 -15.86
C GLN A 96 9.64 -2.10 -15.27
N GLU A 97 9.66 -3.07 -14.36
CA GLU A 97 8.47 -3.66 -13.77
C GLU A 97 8.22 -3.16 -12.32
N ILE A 98 9.21 -2.53 -11.69
CA ILE A 98 9.13 -1.87 -10.37
C ILE A 98 8.75 -0.38 -10.44
#